data_AF-E3L7E1-F1
#
_entry.id   AF-E3L7E1-F1
#
_cell.length_a   1.000
_cell.length_b   1.000
_cell.length_c   1.000
_cell.angle_alpha   90.00
_cell.angle_beta   90.00
_cell.angle_gamma   90.00
#
_symmetry.space_group_name_H-M   'P 1'
#
loop_
_entity.id
_entity.type
_entity.pdbx_description
1 polymer ?
#
loop_
_entity_poly.entity_id
_entity_poly.type
_entity_poly.pdbx_seq_one_letter_code
_entity_poly.pdbx_strand_id
1 'polypeptide(L)'
;MKLLKNKWISYNHRAINYNATYTPNPDLPTPTFDEVKSFQINNSFWNIGLLDHPNEPWAIDVETQKGITAYLTMTNCDDELRRISREARQALNWAVNMAAKVENILDALLMDVQETDVLTETQQNLQDICTAENLPKSVMESVISNTAKKFCRLWITWNSSCNTVLLWRHCGKNYVERQ
;
A
#
# COMPACT_ATOMS: atom_id res chain seq x y z
N MET A 1 -18.28 -2.91 -34.98
CA MET A 1 -17.46 -3.99 -35.57
C MET A 1 -15.95 -3.88 -35.28
N LYS A 2 -15.36 -2.68 -35.18
CA LYS A 2 -13.91 -2.47 -34.87
C LYS A 2 -13.44 -3.12 -33.56
N LEU A 3 -14.24 -3.03 -32.50
CA LEU A 3 -13.89 -3.56 -31.17
C LEU A 3 -13.74 -5.09 -31.17
N LEU A 4 -14.64 -5.81 -31.85
CA LEU A 4 -14.58 -7.26 -31.96
C LEU A 4 -13.35 -7.72 -32.74
N LYS A 5 -13.05 -7.05 -33.86
CA LYS A 5 -11.85 -7.34 -34.66
C LYS A 5 -10.56 -7.17 -33.85
N ASN A 6 -10.48 -6.10 -33.06
CA ASN A 6 -9.33 -5.87 -32.20
C ASN A 6 -9.17 -6.96 -31.12
N LYS A 7 -10.28 -7.35 -30.46
CA LYS A 7 -10.27 -8.44 -29.48
C LYS A 7 -9.83 -9.77 -30.11
N TRP A 8 -10.34 -10.10 -31.29
CA TRP A 8 -9.95 -11.31 -32.03
C TRP A 8 -8.45 -11.30 -32.38
N ILE A 9 -7.92 -10.18 -32.90
CA ILE A 9 -6.48 -10.05 -33.19
C ILE A 9 -5.63 -10.31 -31.94
N SER A 10 -6.00 -9.69 -30.81
CA SER A 10 -5.29 -9.88 -29.55
C SER A 10 -5.34 -11.32 -29.04
N TYR A 11 -6.48 -11.99 -29.15
CA TYR A 11 -6.60 -13.41 -28.80
C TYR A 11 -5.72 -14.28 -29.71
N ASN A 12 -5.86 -14.12 -31.03
CA ASN A 12 -5.20 -14.96 -32.01
C ASN A 12 -3.67 -14.87 -31.90
N HIS A 13 -3.12 -13.67 -31.70
CA HIS A 13 -1.70 -13.49 -31.44
C HIS A 13 -1.22 -14.20 -30.18
N ARG A 14 -2.00 -14.17 -29.10
CA ARG A 14 -1.65 -14.84 -27.84
C ARG A 14 -1.71 -16.37 -27.98
N ALA A 15 -2.76 -16.90 -28.61
CA ALA A 15 -2.92 -18.33 -28.85
C ALA A 15 -1.79 -18.89 -29.72
N ILE A 16 -1.44 -18.20 -30.82
CA ILE A 16 -0.32 -18.59 -31.69
C ILE A 16 1.01 -18.59 -30.92
N ASN A 17 1.29 -17.54 -30.16
CA ASN A 17 2.52 -17.44 -29.38
C ASN A 17 2.60 -18.55 -28.31
N TYR A 18 1.50 -18.80 -27.61
CA TYR A 18 1.42 -19.87 -26.62
C TYR A 18 1.67 -21.25 -27.22
N ASN A 19 0.98 -21.60 -28.31
CA ASN A 19 1.17 -22.90 -28.97
C ASN A 19 2.62 -23.08 -29.46
N ALA A 20 3.22 -22.03 -30.01
CA ALA A 20 4.63 -22.05 -30.44
C ALA A 20 5.63 -22.19 -29.28
N THR A 21 5.32 -21.64 -28.11
CA THR A 21 6.23 -21.64 -26.95
C THR A 21 6.14 -22.93 -26.14
N TYR A 22 4.93 -23.45 -25.94
CA TYR A 22 4.66 -24.50 -24.95
C TYR A 22 4.25 -25.85 -25.55
N THR A 23 3.99 -25.92 -26.87
CA THR A 23 3.54 -27.15 -27.56
C THR A 23 2.46 -27.93 -26.78
N PRO A 24 1.34 -27.27 -26.40
CA PRO A 24 0.28 -27.90 -25.62
C PRO A 24 -0.42 -29.01 -26.42
N ASN A 25 -1.01 -29.98 -25.75
CA ASN A 25 -1.79 -31.05 -26.39
C ASN A 25 -3.19 -31.16 -25.76
N PRO A 26 -4.27 -30.76 -26.46
CA PRO A 26 -4.31 -30.19 -27.81
C PRO A 26 -3.90 -28.70 -27.85
N ASP A 27 -3.57 -28.21 -29.05
CA ASP A 27 -3.31 -26.80 -29.32
C ASP A 27 -4.50 -25.90 -28.95
N LEU A 28 -4.21 -24.69 -28.47
CA LEU A 28 -5.25 -23.67 -28.31
C LEU A 28 -5.85 -23.30 -29.67
N PRO A 29 -7.18 -23.17 -29.78
CA PRO A 29 -7.84 -22.93 -31.05
C PRO A 29 -7.52 -21.53 -31.60
N THR A 30 -7.23 -21.44 -32.90
CA THR A 30 -6.95 -20.19 -33.61
C THR A 30 -7.97 -19.96 -34.74
N PRO A 31 -9.27 -19.72 -34.40
CA PRO A 31 -10.31 -19.53 -35.41
C PRO A 31 -10.10 -18.23 -36.18
N THR A 32 -10.54 -18.22 -37.44
CA THR A 32 -10.58 -17.03 -38.27
C THR A 32 -11.61 -16.01 -37.77
N PHE A 33 -11.47 -14.76 -38.21
CA PHE A 33 -12.37 -13.69 -37.77
C PHE A 33 -13.83 -13.94 -38.18
N ASP A 34 -14.07 -14.56 -39.33
CA ASP A 34 -15.43 -14.82 -39.81
C ASP A 34 -16.08 -15.99 -39.07
N GLU A 35 -15.29 -16.99 -38.62
CA GLU A 35 -15.77 -18.03 -37.71
C GLU A 35 -16.16 -17.45 -36.35
N VAL A 36 -15.36 -16.52 -35.79
CA VAL A 36 -15.70 -15.87 -34.52
C VAL A 36 -17.00 -15.07 -34.60
N LYS A 37 -17.31 -14.47 -35.76
CA LYS A 37 -18.59 -13.77 -35.96
C LYS A 37 -19.79 -14.72 -35.97
N SER A 38 -19.60 -15.97 -36.40
CA SER A 38 -20.68 -16.96 -36.46
C SER A 38 -20.87 -17.71 -35.14
N PHE A 39 -19.96 -17.55 -34.18
CA PHE A 39 -20.09 -18.14 -32.85
C PHE A 39 -21.30 -17.60 -32.11
N GLN A 40 -22.11 -18.53 -31.62
CA GLN A 40 -23.18 -18.24 -30.68
C GLN A 40 -22.62 -17.69 -29.36
N ILE A 41 -23.43 -16.95 -28.61
CA ILE A 41 -23.01 -16.28 -27.37
C ILE A 41 -22.57 -17.25 -26.27
N ASN A 42 -23.02 -18.50 -26.32
CA ASN A 42 -22.66 -19.59 -25.41
C ASN A 42 -21.38 -20.33 -25.82
N ASN A 43 -20.73 -19.95 -26.92
CA ASN A 43 -19.49 -20.57 -27.36
C ASN A 43 -18.37 -20.30 -26.34
N SER A 44 -17.56 -21.33 -26.03
CA SER A 44 -16.46 -21.24 -25.07
C SER A 44 -15.43 -20.16 -25.40
N PHE A 45 -15.32 -19.75 -26.68
CA PHE A 45 -14.51 -18.60 -27.10
C PHE A 45 -14.84 -17.31 -26.32
N TRP A 46 -16.11 -17.10 -25.96
CA TRP A 46 -16.53 -15.90 -25.20
C TRP A 46 -16.27 -16.04 -23.69
N ASN A 47 -16.05 -17.24 -23.19
CA ASN A 47 -15.74 -17.52 -21.79
C ASN A 47 -14.24 -17.37 -21.54
N ILE A 48 -13.73 -16.15 -21.66
CA ILE A 48 -12.35 -15.80 -21.30
C ILE A 48 -12.10 -15.97 -19.77
N GLY A 49 -13.17 -16.04 -18.97
CA GLY A 49 -13.11 -16.05 -17.51
C GLY A 49 -12.88 -17.40 -16.85
N LEU A 50 -13.08 -18.50 -17.57
CA LEU A 50 -12.84 -19.84 -17.07
C LEU A 50 -11.91 -20.50 -18.08
N LEU A 51 -10.61 -20.21 -17.93
CA LEU A 51 -9.58 -21.20 -18.26
C LEU A 51 -9.75 -22.37 -17.28
N ASP A 52 -10.93 -22.99 -17.27
CA ASP A 52 -11.11 -24.28 -16.64
C ASP A 52 -10.35 -25.21 -17.56
N HIS A 53 -9.10 -25.46 -17.19
CA HIS A 53 -8.41 -26.63 -17.68
C HIS A 53 -8.62 -27.70 -16.62
N PRO A 54 -9.83 -28.28 -16.50
CA PRO A 54 -10.19 -29.15 -15.39
C PRO A 54 -9.34 -30.42 -15.37
N ASN A 55 -8.54 -30.67 -16.41
CA ASN A 55 -7.65 -31.82 -16.57
C ASN A 55 -6.17 -31.49 -16.33
N GLU A 56 -5.81 -30.22 -16.14
CA GLU A 56 -4.42 -29.85 -15.89
C GLU A 56 -4.01 -30.19 -14.46
N PRO A 57 -2.71 -30.49 -14.22
CA PRO A 57 -2.24 -30.85 -12.88
C PRO A 57 -2.59 -29.82 -11.82
N TRP A 58 -2.52 -28.52 -12.12
CA TRP A 58 -2.88 -27.47 -11.17
C TRP A 58 -4.40 -27.40 -10.86
N ALA A 59 -5.26 -28.04 -11.65
CA ALA A 59 -6.71 -28.08 -11.46
C ALA A 59 -7.20 -29.36 -10.76
N ILE A 60 -6.48 -30.50 -10.90
CA ILE A 60 -6.86 -31.79 -10.29
C ILE A 60 -5.92 -32.20 -9.15
N ASP A 61 -4.60 -32.05 -9.34
CA ASP A 61 -3.61 -32.60 -8.42
C ASP A 61 -3.54 -31.77 -7.13
N VAL A 62 -3.91 -32.42 -6.02
CA VAL A 62 -4.01 -31.79 -4.69
C VAL A 62 -2.66 -31.28 -4.21
N GLU A 63 -1.57 -31.99 -4.49
CA GLU A 63 -0.24 -31.58 -4.06
C GLU A 63 0.27 -30.37 -4.87
N THR A 64 0.00 -30.33 -6.18
CA THR A 64 0.25 -29.16 -7.04
C THR A 64 -0.54 -27.95 -6.53
N GLN A 65 -1.82 -28.11 -6.19
CA GLN A 65 -2.64 -27.02 -5.63
C GLN A 65 -2.13 -26.51 -4.29
N LYS A 66 -1.72 -27.41 -3.38
CA LYS A 66 -1.09 -27.04 -2.11
C LYS A 66 0.21 -26.28 -2.35
N GLY A 67 1.04 -26.74 -3.28
CA GLY A 67 2.28 -26.08 -3.67
C GLY A 67 2.06 -24.66 -4.19
N ILE A 68 1.10 -24.49 -5.10
CA ILE A 68 0.70 -23.17 -5.62
C ILE A 68 0.20 -22.27 -4.49
N THR A 69 -0.67 -22.78 -3.63
CA THR A 69 -1.23 -22.02 -2.50
C THR A 69 -0.14 -21.61 -1.51
N ALA A 70 0.79 -22.50 -1.17
CA ALA A 70 1.91 -22.22 -0.29
C ALA A 70 2.84 -21.15 -0.91
N TYR A 71 3.16 -21.27 -2.20
CA TYR A 71 3.95 -20.28 -2.93
C TYR A 71 3.27 -18.91 -2.92
N LEU A 72 1.99 -18.83 -3.31
CA LEU A 72 1.23 -17.57 -3.30
C LEU A 72 1.14 -16.97 -1.90
N THR A 73 0.93 -17.79 -0.87
CA THR A 73 0.90 -17.34 0.52
C THR A 73 2.24 -16.72 0.91
N MET A 74 3.34 -17.37 0.59
CA MET A 74 4.68 -16.85 0.86
C MET A 74 4.94 -15.53 0.11
N THR A 75 4.63 -15.46 -1.18
CA THR A 75 4.78 -14.23 -1.98
C THR A 75 3.92 -13.10 -1.44
N ASN A 76 2.67 -13.37 -1.09
CA ASN A 76 1.76 -12.39 -0.50
C ASN A 76 2.28 -11.91 0.86
N CYS A 77 2.79 -12.81 1.71
CA CYS A 77 3.41 -12.43 2.99
C CYS A 77 4.61 -11.48 2.77
N ASP A 78 5.47 -11.76 1.81
CA ASP A 78 6.61 -10.89 1.47
C ASP A 78 6.16 -9.50 1.01
N ASP A 79 5.12 -9.44 0.17
CA ASP A 79 4.56 -8.18 -0.30
C ASP A 79 3.86 -7.38 0.82
N GLU A 80 3.13 -8.06 1.69
CA GLU A 80 2.52 -7.45 2.88
C GLU A 80 3.59 -6.90 3.84
N LEU A 81 4.67 -7.64 4.08
CA LEU A 81 5.81 -7.16 4.88
C LEU A 81 6.46 -5.91 4.25
N ARG A 82 6.60 -5.87 2.93
CA ARG A 82 7.09 -4.68 2.21
C ARG A 82 6.13 -3.52 2.36
N ARG A 83 4.81 -3.75 2.27
CA ARG A 83 3.79 -2.70 2.44
C ARG A 83 3.82 -2.13 3.86
N ILE A 84 3.75 -2.97 4.88
CA ILE A 84 3.84 -2.58 6.30
C ILE A 84 5.13 -1.78 6.54
N SER A 85 6.26 -2.23 5.99
CA SER A 85 7.54 -1.52 6.13
C SER A 85 7.51 -0.12 5.51
N ARG A 86 6.80 0.07 4.38
CA ARG A 86 6.64 1.39 3.75
C ARG A 86 5.73 2.29 4.57
N GLU A 87 4.59 1.78 5.01
CA GLU A 87 3.64 2.51 5.86
C GLU A 87 4.30 2.93 7.18
N ALA A 88 5.08 2.07 7.82
CA ALA A 88 5.83 2.39 9.03
C ALA A 88 6.84 3.53 8.81
N ARG A 89 7.58 3.54 7.69
CA ARG A 89 8.49 4.64 7.35
C ARG A 89 7.73 5.94 7.09
N GLN A 90 6.60 5.88 6.40
CA GLN A 90 5.75 7.05 6.16
C GLN A 90 5.20 7.63 7.47
N ALA A 91 4.73 6.78 8.38
CA ALA A 91 4.27 7.18 9.71
C ALA A 91 5.39 7.83 10.53
N LEU A 92 6.61 7.28 10.49
CA LEU A 92 7.77 7.86 11.16
C LEU A 92 8.14 9.23 10.58
N ASN A 93 8.19 9.34 9.26
CA ASN A 93 8.48 10.61 8.58
C ASN A 93 7.42 11.67 8.90
N TRP A 94 6.14 11.28 8.87
CA TRP A 94 5.05 12.15 9.29
C TRP A 94 5.24 12.65 10.72
N ALA A 95 5.58 11.75 11.65
CA ALA A 95 5.75 12.12 13.04
C ALA A 95 6.96 13.04 13.27
N VAL A 96 8.11 12.79 12.63
CA VAL A 96 9.28 13.70 12.70
C VAL A 96 8.92 15.09 12.16
N ASN A 97 8.23 15.16 11.03
CA ASN A 97 7.76 16.43 10.47
C ASN A 97 6.76 17.14 11.38
N MET A 98 5.87 16.38 12.03
CA MET A 98 4.90 16.92 12.99
C MET A 98 5.60 17.47 14.24
N ALA A 99 6.60 16.76 14.77
CA ALA A 99 7.41 17.21 15.91
C ALA A 99 8.05 18.57 15.60
N ALA A 100 8.75 18.69 14.46
CA ALA A 100 9.40 19.92 14.04
C ALA A 100 8.41 21.09 13.88
N LYS A 101 7.20 20.85 13.37
CA LYS A 101 6.15 21.88 13.26
C LYS A 101 5.64 22.32 14.63
N VAL A 102 5.38 21.38 15.54
CA VAL A 102 4.91 21.68 16.89
C VAL A 102 5.97 22.45 17.67
N GLU A 103 7.23 22.06 17.56
CA GLU A 103 8.37 22.77 18.17
C GLU A 103 8.48 24.20 17.63
N ASN A 104 8.46 24.39 16.30
CA ASN A 104 8.52 25.71 15.69
C ASN A 104 7.39 26.64 16.19
N ILE A 105 6.16 26.12 16.27
CA ILE A 105 5.01 26.90 16.77
C ILE A 105 5.17 27.20 18.26
N LEU A 106 5.64 26.25 19.06
CA LEU A 106 5.85 26.43 20.49
C LEU A 106 6.92 27.50 20.76
N ASP A 107 8.05 27.42 20.05
CA ASP A 107 9.11 28.41 20.12
C ASP A 107 8.59 29.80 19.71
N ALA A 108 7.85 29.89 18.61
CA ALA A 108 7.23 31.13 18.15
C ALA A 108 6.29 31.76 19.19
N LEU A 109 5.57 30.95 19.98
CA LEU A 109 4.70 31.43 21.05
C LEU A 109 5.45 31.85 22.31
N LEU A 110 6.48 31.10 22.69
CA LEU A 110 7.23 31.31 23.93
C LEU A 110 8.29 32.41 23.83
N MET A 111 8.69 32.81 22.62
CA MET A 111 9.60 33.93 22.45
C MET A 111 8.92 35.26 22.83
N ASP A 112 9.55 36.01 23.73
CA ASP A 112 9.22 37.40 24.01
C ASP A 112 9.69 38.26 22.85
N VAL A 113 8.76 38.63 21.97
CA VAL A 113 9.02 39.54 20.85
C VAL A 113 8.95 40.98 21.37
N GLN A 114 10.02 41.74 21.20
CA GLN A 114 10.00 43.18 21.44
C GLN A 114 9.31 43.90 20.27
N GLU A 115 8.72 45.07 20.53
CA GLU A 115 7.94 45.83 19.53
C GLU A 115 8.75 46.20 18.26
N THR A 116 10.09 46.15 18.33
CA THR A 116 11.03 46.42 17.23
C THR A 116 11.47 45.19 16.45
N ASP A 117 11.11 43.98 16.87
CA ASP A 117 11.61 42.74 16.27
C ASP A 117 10.87 42.40 14.96
N VAL A 118 11.62 41.92 13.97
CA VAL A 118 11.02 41.36 12.74
C VAL A 118 10.50 39.96 13.04
N LEU A 119 9.17 39.82 12.97
CA LEU A 119 8.50 38.54 13.19
C LEU A 119 8.89 37.50 12.13
N THR A 120 9.09 36.26 12.58
CA THR A 120 9.16 35.10 11.68
C THR A 120 7.80 34.84 11.03
N GLU A 121 7.80 34.14 9.89
CA GLU A 121 6.56 33.76 9.19
C GLU A 121 5.56 33.05 10.12
N THR A 122 6.04 32.13 10.97
CA THR A 122 5.18 31.43 11.94
C THR A 122 4.58 32.40 12.96
N GLN A 123 5.38 33.33 13.51
CA GLN A 123 4.88 34.29 14.48
C GLN A 123 3.84 35.24 13.87
N GLN A 124 4.09 35.72 12.65
CA GLN A 124 3.13 36.56 11.94
C GLN A 124 1.81 35.81 11.71
N ASN A 125 1.87 34.57 11.20
CA ASN A 125 0.69 33.74 10.98
C ASN A 125 -0.10 33.51 12.28
N LEU A 126 0.58 33.29 13.41
CA LEU A 126 -0.08 33.13 14.71
C LEU A 126 -0.77 34.41 15.17
N GLN A 127 -0.14 35.57 14.97
CA GLN A 127 -0.71 36.86 15.31
C GLN A 127 -1.94 37.18 14.45
N ASP A 128 -1.87 36.89 13.15
CA ASP A 128 -2.97 37.06 12.19
C ASP A 128 -4.17 36.19 12.57
N ILE A 129 -3.95 34.93 12.97
CA ILE A 129 -5.01 34.04 13.45
C ILE A 129 -5.63 34.55 14.75
N CYS A 130 -4.80 34.96 15.72
CA CYS A 130 -5.30 35.45 17.00
C CYS A 130 -6.14 36.73 16.85
N THR A 131 -5.73 37.62 15.95
CA THR A 131 -6.45 38.88 15.67
C THR A 131 -7.73 38.63 14.87
N ALA A 132 -7.70 37.75 13.86
CA ALA A 132 -8.89 37.40 13.07
C ALA A 132 -10.00 36.75 13.90
N GLU A 133 -9.63 35.83 14.80
CA GLU A 133 -10.57 35.06 15.63
C GLU A 133 -10.83 35.68 17.02
N ASN A 134 -10.21 36.84 17.31
CA ASN A 134 -10.27 37.52 18.61
C ASN A 134 -9.91 36.60 19.79
N LEU A 135 -8.88 35.77 19.60
CA LEU A 135 -8.43 34.76 20.56
C LEU A 135 -7.28 35.31 21.42
N PRO A 136 -7.35 35.19 22.76
CA PRO A 136 -6.21 35.49 23.61
C PRO A 136 -5.04 34.55 23.35
N LYS A 137 -3.81 35.08 23.36
CA LYS A 137 -2.57 34.30 23.20
C LYS A 137 -2.51 33.08 24.14
N SER A 138 -2.98 33.25 25.39
CA SER A 138 -3.02 32.18 26.39
C SER A 138 -3.91 30.99 26.00
N VAL A 139 -4.98 31.22 25.23
CA VAL A 139 -5.82 30.14 24.69
C VAL A 139 -5.02 29.35 23.66
N MET A 140 -4.33 30.05 22.75
CA MET A 140 -3.51 29.45 21.72
C MET A 140 -2.36 28.62 22.31
N GLU A 141 -1.65 29.18 23.30
CA GLU A 141 -0.63 28.49 24.09
C GLU A 141 -1.16 27.21 24.74
N SER A 142 -2.35 27.28 25.35
CA SER A 142 -2.99 26.11 25.98
C SER A 142 -3.33 25.02 24.95
N VAL A 143 -3.92 25.38 23.82
CA VAL A 143 -4.28 24.44 22.74
C VAL A 143 -3.04 23.75 22.17
N ILE A 144 -2.00 24.52 21.86
CA ILE A 144 -0.76 23.98 21.29
C ILE A 144 -0.02 23.14 22.31
N SER A 145 0.10 23.60 23.55
CA SER A 145 0.72 22.81 24.64
C SER A 145 0.00 21.48 24.85
N ASN A 146 -1.33 21.47 24.80
CA ASN A 146 -2.10 20.23 24.91
C ASN A 146 -1.92 19.32 23.69
N THR A 147 -1.79 19.89 22.49
CA THR A 147 -1.51 19.15 21.26
C THR A 147 -0.11 18.52 21.30
N ALA A 148 0.90 19.28 21.72
CA ALA A 148 2.27 18.80 21.93
C ALA A 148 2.29 17.64 22.93
N LYS A 149 1.61 17.77 24.08
CA LYS A 149 1.50 16.69 25.08
C LYS A 149 0.86 15.43 24.50
N LYS A 150 -0.21 15.55 23.72
CA LYS A 150 -0.85 14.39 23.04
C LYS A 150 0.10 13.72 22.06
N PHE A 151 0.82 14.52 21.26
CA PHE A 151 1.82 14.03 20.32
C PHE A 151 2.96 13.29 21.03
N CYS A 152 3.55 13.85 22.09
CA CYS A 152 4.60 13.19 22.88
C CYS A 152 4.12 11.88 23.50
N ARG A 153 2.87 11.82 24.00
CA ARG A 153 2.29 10.57 24.53
C ARG A 153 2.17 9.51 23.46
N LEU A 154 1.69 9.87 22.26
CA LEU A 154 1.61 8.95 21.13
C LEU A 154 2.99 8.40 20.77
N TRP A 155 4.01 9.27 20.74
CA TRP A 155 5.38 8.87 20.46
C TRP A 155 5.94 7.88 21.48
N ILE A 156 5.70 8.11 22.77
CA ILE A 156 6.09 7.20 23.84
C ILE A 156 5.40 5.84 23.69
N THR A 157 4.10 5.84 23.37
CA THR A 157 3.35 4.60 23.11
C THR A 157 3.92 3.84 21.92
N TRP A 158 4.21 4.52 20.81
CA TRP A 158 4.82 3.91 19.63
C TRP A 158 6.19 3.33 19.95
N ASN A 159 7.04 4.06 20.68
CA ASN A 159 8.35 3.58 21.10
C ASN A 159 8.25 2.31 21.95
N SER A 160 7.28 2.25 22.87
CA SER A 160 7.04 1.04 23.67
C SER A 160 6.65 -0.15 22.79
N SER A 161 5.69 0.03 21.88
CA SER A 161 5.26 -1.03 20.95
C SER A 161 6.39 -1.50 20.03
N CYS A 162 7.18 -0.57 19.47
CA CYS A 162 8.34 -0.89 18.64
C CYS A 162 9.37 -1.72 19.42
N ASN A 163 9.66 -1.36 20.67
CA ASN A 163 10.56 -2.13 21.52
C ASN A 163 10.04 -3.55 21.76
N THR A 164 8.74 -3.73 21.99
CA THR A 164 8.14 -5.08 22.12
C THR A 164 8.36 -5.92 20.87
N VAL A 165 8.11 -5.36 19.68
CA VAL A 165 8.31 -6.05 18.40
C VAL A 165 9.78 -6.41 18.16
N LEU A 166 10.70 -5.49 18.47
CA LEU A 166 12.15 -5.74 18.35
C LEU A 166 12.60 -6.85 19.30
N LEU A 167 12.09 -6.88 20.54
CA LEU A 167 12.38 -7.93 21.51
C LEU A 167 11.83 -9.31 21.09
N TRP A 168 10.66 -9.36 20.46
CA TRP A 168 10.11 -10.62 19.91
C TRP A 168 11.02 -11.24 18.86
N ARG A 169 11.68 -10.41 18.02
CA ARG A 169 12.67 -10.88 17.06
C ARG A 169 13.85 -11.58 17.75
N HIS A 170 14.23 -11.12 18.94
CA HIS A 170 15.31 -11.74 19.73
C HIS A 170 14.87 -13.04 20.40
N CYS A 171 13.61 -13.15 20.86
CA CYS A 171 13.07 -14.40 21.40
C CYS A 171 12.84 -15.47 20.32
N GLY A 172 12.38 -15.09 19.12
CA GLY A 172 12.12 -16.04 18.03
C GLY A 172 13.37 -16.71 17.46
N LYS A 173 14.52 -16.03 17.46
CA LYS A 173 15.80 -16.63 17.04
C LYS A 173 16.25 -17.79 17.95
N ASN A 174 15.98 -17.69 19.25
CA ASN A 174 16.34 -18.74 20.22
C ASN A 174 15.49 -20.03 20.10
N TYR A 175 14.40 -19.99 19.32
CA TYR A 175 13.51 -21.14 19.08
C TYR A 175 13.88 -21.90 17.80
N VAL A 176 14.36 -21.20 16.76
CA VAL A 176 14.76 -21.80 15.48
C VAL A 176 16.14 -22.47 15.57
N GLU A 177 17.00 -22.03 16.49
CA GLU A 177 18.32 -22.67 16.74
C GLU A 177 18.24 -23.90 17.68
N ARG A 178 17.04 -24.32 18.10
CA ARG A 178 16.82 -25.48 19.00
C ARG A 178 15.91 -26.57 18.42
N GLN A 179 15.70 -26.59 17.11
CA GLN A 179 15.13 -27.72 16.36
C GLN A 179 16.17 -28.21 15.35
#